data_AF-A0A942EUA2-F1
#
_entry.id   AF-A0A942EUA2-F1
#
_cell.length_a   1.000
_cell.length_b   1.000
_cell.length_c   1.000
_cell.angle_alpha   90.00
_cell.angle_beta   90.00
_cell.angle_gamma   90.00
#
_symmetry.space_group_name_H-M   'P 1'
#
loop_
_entity.id
_entity.type
_entity.pdbx_description
1 polymer ?
#
loop_
_entity_poly.entity_id
_entity_poly.type
_entity_poly.pdbx_seq_one_letter_code
_entity_poly.pdbx_strand_id
1 'polypeptide(L)'
;MSGKKTGPVRLNIYIHDAGIRRHIKAAAAKKDVSISEYCFQAITQKLMKEEEMDHERKTTSLKDAVEKAYQFQRKAFKGKVFTVSSADLIQESRKDRNAL
;
A
#
# COMPACT_ATOMS: atom_id res chain seq x y z
N MET A 1 31.11 11.61 -24.99
CA MET A 1 30.29 11.62 -23.77
C MET A 1 30.56 10.33 -23.01
N SER A 2 31.21 10.37 -21.84
CA SER A 2 31.54 9.14 -21.10
C SER A 2 30.27 8.63 -20.40
N GLY A 3 29.84 7.42 -20.76
CA GLY A 3 28.80 6.71 -20.02
C GLY A 3 29.32 6.41 -18.63
N LYS A 4 28.72 7.01 -17.59
CA LYS A 4 28.99 6.64 -16.20
C LYS A 4 28.56 5.19 -16.01
N LYS A 5 29.53 4.29 -15.79
CA LYS A 5 29.26 2.92 -15.35
C LYS A 5 28.47 2.99 -14.04
N THR A 6 27.20 2.60 -14.07
CA THR A 6 26.36 2.46 -12.87
C THR A 6 26.82 1.21 -12.11
N GLY A 7 27.88 1.37 -11.32
CA GLY A 7 28.35 0.34 -10.40
C GLY A 7 27.32 0.07 -9.30
N PRO A 8 27.47 -1.04 -8.55
CA PRO A 8 26.58 -1.36 -7.44
C PRO A 8 26.57 -0.23 -6.41
N VAL A 9 25.37 0.16 -5.97
CA VAL A 9 25.19 1.15 -4.89
C VAL A 9 25.38 0.45 -3.55
N ARG A 10 26.35 0.93 -2.77
CA ARG A 10 26.67 0.36 -1.46
C ARG A 10 25.80 0.99 -0.37
N LEU A 11 25.09 0.16 0.37
CA LEU A 11 24.37 0.54 1.58
C LEU A 11 25.08 -0.04 2.82
N ASN A 12 25.43 0.80 3.78
CA ASN A 12 25.98 0.35 5.07
C ASN A 12 24.87 0.38 6.12
N ILE A 13 24.67 -0.73 6.82
CA ILE A 13 23.64 -0.87 7.86
C ILE A 13 24.32 -1.19 9.18
N TYR A 14 24.04 -0.39 10.21
CA TYR A 14 24.48 -0.64 11.57
C TYR A 14 23.42 -1.47 12.31
N ILE A 15 23.83 -2.61 12.86
CA ILE A 15 22.95 -3.48 13.65
C ILE A 15 23.42 -3.38 15.10
N HIS A 16 22.60 -2.75 15.94
CA HIS A 16 22.93 -2.53 17.35
C HIS A 16 22.77 -3.80 18.21
N ASP A 17 21.90 -4.72 17.80
CA ASP A 17 21.70 -6.00 18.49
C ASP A 17 22.60 -7.12 17.91
N ALA A 18 23.51 -7.62 18.73
CA ALA A 18 24.40 -8.73 18.39
C ALA A 18 23.64 -10.04 18.11
N GLY A 19 22.46 -10.26 18.72
CA GLY A 19 21.59 -11.40 18.48
C GLY A 19 21.08 -11.41 17.04
N ILE A 20 20.61 -10.27 16.55
CA ILE A 20 20.17 -10.10 15.14
C ILE A 20 21.32 -10.42 14.18
N ARG A 21 22.53 -9.90 14.43
CA ARG A 21 23.70 -10.20 13.60
C ARG A 21 24.00 -11.70 13.54
N ARG A 22 23.91 -12.41 14.67
CA ARG A 22 24.11 -13.87 14.72
C ARG A 22 23.05 -14.61 13.93
N HIS A 23 21.78 -14.22 14.05
CA HIS A 23 20.68 -14.81 13.29
C HIS A 23 20.85 -14.61 11.78
N ILE A 24 21.22 -13.41 11.33
CA ILE A 24 21.48 -13.13 9.91
C ILE A 24 22.61 -14.03 9.40
N LYS A 25 23.71 -14.13 10.14
CA LYS A 25 24.85 -14.98 9.73
C LYS A 25 24.44 -16.46 9.63
N ALA A 26 23.70 -16.96 10.61
CA ALA A 26 23.22 -18.34 10.61
C ALA A 26 22.24 -18.60 9.46
N ALA A 27 21.33 -17.67 9.18
CA ALA A 27 20.36 -17.80 8.09
C ALA A 27 21.02 -17.73 6.71
N ALA A 28 22.02 -16.87 6.52
CA ALA A 28 22.82 -16.81 5.30
C ALA A 28 23.56 -18.14 5.07
N ALA A 29 24.21 -18.67 6.12
CA ALA A 29 24.91 -19.96 6.06
C ALA A 29 23.97 -21.13 5.73
N LYS A 30 22.77 -21.16 6.32
CA LYS A 30 21.75 -22.19 6.01
C LYS A 30 21.30 -22.19 4.54
N LYS A 31 21.40 -21.05 3.87
CA LYS A 31 21.03 -20.88 2.46
C LYS A 31 22.23 -20.93 1.51
N ASP A 32 23.43 -21.17 2.03
CA ASP A 32 24.69 -21.17 1.28
C ASP A 32 24.93 -19.89 0.45
N VAL A 33 24.60 -18.73 1.03
CA VAL A 33 24.78 -17.41 0.38
C VAL A 33 25.58 -16.47 1.27
N SER A 34 26.13 -15.42 0.66
CA SER A 34 26.80 -14.36 1.41
C SER A 34 25.80 -13.58 2.30
N ILE A 35 26.30 -12.95 3.37
CA ILE A 35 25.46 -12.11 4.24
C ILE A 35 24.82 -10.97 3.46
N SER A 36 25.58 -10.33 2.56
CA SER A 36 25.09 -9.22 1.74
C SER A 36 23.95 -9.66 0.83
N GLU A 37 24.09 -10.82 0.19
CA GLU A 37 23.07 -11.38 -0.69
C GLU A 37 21.83 -11.82 0.08
N TYR A 38 22.00 -12.47 1.24
CA TYR A 38 20.90 -12.82 2.12
C TYR A 38 20.09 -11.57 2.52
N CYS A 39 20.78 -10.52 2.97
CA CYS A 39 20.13 -9.25 3.35
C CYS A 39 19.44 -8.60 2.16
N PHE A 40 20.07 -8.60 0.98
CA PHE A 40 19.47 -8.06 -0.24
C PHE A 40 18.17 -8.79 -0.58
N GLN A 41 18.19 -10.13 -0.63
CA GLN A 41 16.99 -10.94 -0.89
C GLN A 41 15.89 -10.67 0.13
N ALA A 42 16.24 -10.58 1.43
CA ALA A 42 15.28 -10.31 2.49
C ALA A 42 14.63 -8.92 2.35
N ILE A 43 15.41 -7.89 2.03
CA ILE A 43 14.92 -6.54 1.78
C ILE A 43 14.00 -6.52 0.56
N THR A 44 14.41 -7.12 -0.56
CA THR A 44 13.60 -7.18 -1.78
C THR A 44 12.27 -7.88 -1.53
N GLN A 45 12.27 -9.03 -0.87
CA GLN A 45 11.04 -9.75 -0.53
C GLN A 45 10.12 -8.93 0.38
N LYS A 46 10.69 -8.18 1.33
CA LYS A 46 9.90 -7.33 2.23
C LYS A 46 9.26 -6.16 1.49
N LEU A 47 10.00 -5.52 0.58
CA LEU A 47 9.48 -4.43 -0.26
C LEU A 47 8.38 -4.91 -1.19
N MET A 48 8.56 -6.04 -1.87
CA MET A 48 7.53 -6.61 -2.75
C MET A 48 6.24 -6.93 -1.98
N LYS A 49 6.36 -7.52 -0.78
CA LYS A 49 5.19 -7.77 0.08
C LYS A 49 4.49 -6.50 0.54
N GLU A 50 5.22 -5.42 0.79
CA GLU A 50 4.63 -4.14 1.17
C GLU A 50 3.89 -3.50 -0.01
N GLU A 51 4.45 -3.56 -1.22
CA GLU A 51 3.77 -3.13 -2.44
C GLU A 51 2.49 -3.94 -2.68
N GLU A 52 2.54 -5.27 -2.54
CA GLU A 52 1.37 -6.15 -2.63
C GLU A 52 0.31 -5.78 -1.59
N MET A 53 0.69 -5.58 -0.33
CA MET A 53 -0.23 -5.20 0.74
C MET A 53 -0.86 -3.83 0.52
N ASP A 54 -0.10 -2.85 0.01
CA ASP A 54 -0.63 -1.52 -0.31
C ASP A 54 -1.58 -1.57 -1.51
N HIS A 55 -1.31 -2.42 -2.49
CA HIS A 55 -2.24 -2.70 -3.59
C HIS A 55 -3.50 -3.42 -3.11
N GLU A 56 -3.38 -4.41 -2.23
CA GLU A 56 -4.51 -5.11 -1.63
C GLU A 56 -5.37 -4.18 -0.78
N ARG A 57 -4.77 -3.34 0.08
CA ARG A 57 -5.51 -2.34 0.89
C ARG A 57 -6.25 -1.32 0.04
N LYS A 58 -5.65 -0.86 -1.07
CA LYS A 58 -6.32 0.06 -2.01
C LYS A 58 -7.48 -0.60 -2.75
N THR A 59 -7.34 -1.87 -3.14
CA THR A 59 -8.35 -2.60 -3.92
C THR A 59 -9.48 -3.16 -3.05
N THR A 60 -9.20 -3.63 -1.83
CA THR A 60 -10.23 -3.97 -0.83
C THR A 60 -11.01 -2.75 -0.40
N SER A 61 -10.33 -1.62 -0.14
CA SER A 61 -11.00 -0.34 0.20
C SER A 61 -12.08 0.05 -0.79
N LEU A 62 -11.80 -0.04 -2.10
CA LEU A 62 -12.73 0.41 -3.13
C LEU A 62 -13.88 -0.58 -3.34
N LYS A 63 -13.59 -1.90 -3.36
CA LYS A 63 -14.63 -2.93 -3.44
C LYS A 63 -15.55 -2.91 -2.22
N ASP A 64 -14.98 -2.81 -1.02
CA ASP A 64 -15.74 -2.74 0.23
C ASP A 64 -16.55 -1.44 0.32
N ALA A 65 -16.00 -0.32 -0.17
CA ALA A 65 -16.73 0.95 -0.24
C ALA A 65 -17.92 0.86 -1.20
N VAL A 66 -17.73 0.26 -2.39
CA VAL A 66 -18.80 0.03 -3.36
C VAL A 66 -19.86 -0.91 -2.78
N GLU A 67 -19.45 -1.99 -2.13
CA GLU A 67 -20.37 -2.96 -1.54
C GLU A 67 -21.16 -2.34 -0.36
N LYS A 68 -20.50 -1.57 0.51
CA LYS A 68 -21.16 -0.80 1.57
C LYS A 68 -22.14 0.23 0.99
N ALA A 69 -21.78 0.92 -0.09
CA ALA A 69 -22.68 1.86 -0.77
C ALA A 69 -23.90 1.15 -1.35
N TYR A 70 -23.72 -0.01 -1.98
CA TYR A 70 -24.83 -0.85 -2.47
C TYR A 70 -25.73 -1.35 -1.34
N GLN A 71 -25.15 -1.82 -0.23
CA GLN A 71 -25.91 -2.27 0.94
C GLN A 71 -26.69 -1.10 1.57
N PHE A 72 -26.07 0.07 1.69
CA PHE A 72 -26.73 1.29 2.15
C PHE A 72 -27.89 1.66 1.23
N GLN A 73 -27.67 1.68 -0.09
CA GLN A 73 -28.72 2.00 -1.06
C GLN A 73 -29.91 1.04 -0.94
N ARG A 74 -29.64 -0.26 -0.80
CA ARG A 74 -30.69 -1.27 -0.63
C ARG A 74 -31.47 -1.10 0.68
N LYS A 75 -30.78 -0.81 1.80
CA LYS A 75 -31.41 -0.62 3.12
C LYS A 75 -32.19 0.68 3.22
N ALA A 76 -31.57 1.80 2.85
CA ALA A 76 -32.16 3.13 2.99
C ALA A 76 -33.25 3.40 1.95
N PHE A 77 -33.08 2.91 0.71
CA PHE A 77 -33.96 3.24 -0.41
C PHE A 77 -34.77 2.06 -0.95
N LYS A 78 -34.77 0.91 -0.27
CA LYS A 78 -35.49 -0.32 -0.66
C LYS A 78 -35.23 -0.75 -2.12
N GLY A 79 -34.02 -0.48 -2.62
CA GLY A 79 -33.65 -0.79 -4.01
C GLY A 79 -34.12 0.21 -5.07
N LYS A 80 -34.71 1.36 -4.68
CA LYS A 80 -34.96 2.45 -5.63
C LYS A 80 -33.66 3.17 -5.96
N VAL A 81 -33.41 3.40 -7.25
CA VAL A 81 -32.30 4.23 -7.72
C VAL A 81 -32.75 5.69 -7.63
N PHE A 82 -31.98 6.51 -6.92
CA PHE A 82 -32.21 7.94 -6.83
C PHE A 82 -31.92 8.57 -8.20
N THR A 83 -32.96 9.01 -8.91
CA THR A 83 -32.83 9.88 -10.09
C THR A 83 -32.70 11.33 -9.63
N VAL A 84 -31.70 11.63 -8.80
CA VAL A 84 -31.43 13.01 -8.42
C VAL A 84 -30.35 13.51 -9.35
N SER A 85 -30.66 14.61 -10.04
CA SER A 85 -29.71 15.26 -10.94
C SER A 85 -28.55 15.79 -10.12
N SER A 86 -27.33 15.54 -10.59
CA SER A 86 -26.12 16.10 -9.98
C SER A 86 -26.19 17.63 -9.86
N ALA A 87 -26.92 18.29 -10.77
CA ALA A 87 -27.13 19.74 -10.75
C ALA A 87 -27.95 20.19 -9.51
N ASP A 88 -28.97 19.42 -9.14
CA ASP A 88 -29.86 19.77 -8.02
C ASP A 88 -29.11 19.64 -6.69
N LEU A 89 -28.28 18.61 -6.52
CA LEU A 89 -27.45 18.40 -5.33
C LEU A 89 -26.41 19.52 -5.15
N ILE A 90 -25.81 19.98 -6.25
CA ILE A 90 -24.85 21.09 -6.23
C ILE A 90 -25.57 22.39 -5.84
N GLN A 91 -26.79 22.61 -6.35
CA GLN A 91 -27.56 23.81 -6.05
C GLN A 91 -28.05 23.83 -4.59
N GLU A 92 -28.47 22.68 -4.06
CA GLU A 92 -28.85 22.50 -2.64
C GLU A 92 -27.67 22.76 -1.71
N SER A 93 -26.51 22.13 -1.98
CA SER A 93 -25.29 22.34 -1.18
C SER A 93 -24.83 23.81 -1.14
N ARG A 94 -25.02 24.55 -2.24
CA ARG A 94 -24.69 25.98 -2.29
C ARG A 94 -25.67 26.84 -1.49
N LYS A 95 -26.95 26.46 -1.45
CA LYS A 95 -27.97 27.15 -0.65
C LYS A 95 -27.72 26.95 0.84
N ASP A 96 -27.42 25.72 1.26
CA ASP A 96 -27.12 25.39 2.67
C ASP A 96 -25.87 26.13 3.17
N ARG A 97 -24.83 26.23 2.33
CA ARG A 97 -23.61 26.98 2.67
C ARG A 97 -23.85 28.49 2.83
N ASN A 98 -24.81 29.06 2.11
CA ASN A 98 -25.13 30.49 2.15
C ASN A 98 -26.23 30.81 3.19
N ALA A 99 -26.80 29.80 3.85
CA ALA A 99 -27.78 29.94 4.92
C ALA A 99 -27.15 29.89 6.33
N LEU A 100 -25.83 29.69 6.41
CA LEU A 100 -24.96 29.83 7.59
C LEU A 100 -24.29 31.21 7.60
#